data_AF-A0A657PKP0-F1
#
_entry.id   AF-A0A657PKP0-F1
#
_cell.length_a   1.000
_cell.length_b   1.000
_cell.length_c   1.000
_cell.angle_alpha   90.00
_cell.angle_beta   90.00
_cell.angle_gamma   90.00
#
_symmetry.space_group_name_H-M   'P 1'
#
loop_
_entity.id
_entity.type
_entity.pdbx_description
1 polymer ?
#
loop_
_entity_poly.entity_id
_entity_poly.type
_entity_poly.pdbx_seq_one_letter_code
_entity_poly.pdbx_strand_id
1 'polypeptide(L)'
;VLHVSARSLAAQALSIFGDHSDVMACRATGFAMLCSNSVQEVMDFALLAQAASLESRIPFVHFFDGFRISHEVSKITRVESDQVRALIDEEAVEAHRRRGLNPDHPVIRGTSQNPDVYFQGRESVNAYYQKLPSILQGLMDRFAELTGRRYHLFDYHGDPEAQRVICLMGSGAGAAAEMVDDLVARGERVGLLKVRLFRPFAADALLGALPASARRIAVLDRTKEPGADGEPLYKDILGALAQAFTRGGRSDMPLVIGGRFGLSSKEFTPAMVQAVFEHLKAERPHTPFTIGIHDDLGGTSLEWDPAQLPAAAREMTCALFYGLGSDGTVSANKNSIKIIGEQTDRYVQGYFQYDSKKAGAVTISHLRFGPRPIHSTYLIGDHQAAFVACHQPTFIGRYPMLDKAAPGATFLLNTATPPEQIWDQLPRAMQQQMIDKRIHFYVIDAYGVADATGMGRRINTIMQTCFFAISGVLEPSRAIELIKQAVEKSYGRKGRKLLERNFAAIDGSVERLHRVEIPQHLSGHEQPRPIVSPQAPAFVREVTATIIAGRGDELRV
;
A
#
# COMPACT_ATOMS: atom_id res chain seq x y z
N VAL A 1 3.42 -22.62 8.30
CA VAL A 1 3.32 -21.55 7.27
C VAL A 1 4.32 -20.46 7.61
N LEU A 2 5.01 -19.91 6.61
CA LEU A 2 5.83 -18.70 6.76
C LEU A 2 4.98 -17.49 6.32
N HIS A 3 4.85 -16.50 7.19
CA HIS A 3 4.21 -15.22 6.86
C HIS A 3 5.30 -14.18 6.56
N VAL A 4 5.36 -13.74 5.30
CA VAL A 4 6.47 -12.91 4.82
C VAL A 4 5.94 -11.55 4.37
N SER A 5 6.36 -10.50 5.05
CA SER A 5 6.28 -9.14 4.50
C SER A 5 7.39 -8.98 3.45
N ALA A 6 7.05 -9.22 2.18
CA ALA A 6 8.02 -9.30 1.09
C ALA A 6 8.81 -7.99 0.96
N ARG A 7 10.13 -8.11 0.80
CA ARG A 7 11.11 -7.02 0.90
C ARG A 7 12.21 -7.16 -0.15
N SER A 8 12.76 -6.01 -0.55
CA SER A 8 13.98 -5.95 -1.37
C SER A 8 15.15 -6.73 -0.77
N LEU A 9 15.86 -7.47 -1.63
CA LEU A 9 17.19 -7.97 -1.32
C LEU A 9 18.23 -6.85 -1.48
N ALA A 10 19.29 -6.89 -0.66
CA ALA A 10 20.38 -5.94 -0.78
C ALA A 10 21.21 -6.25 -2.05
N ALA A 11 21.26 -5.30 -2.98
CA ALA A 11 22.04 -5.38 -4.22
C ALA A 11 23.08 -4.24 -4.25
N GLN A 12 22.86 -3.18 -5.02
CA GLN A 12 23.69 -1.97 -4.99
C GLN A 12 23.56 -1.20 -3.68
N ALA A 13 22.45 -1.38 -2.96
CA ALA A 13 22.19 -0.81 -1.65
C ALA A 13 21.24 -1.70 -0.84
N LEU A 14 21.24 -1.52 0.48
CA LEU A 14 20.21 -2.06 1.37
C LEU A 14 18.90 -1.29 1.19
N SER A 15 17.79 -2.00 1.06
CA SER A 15 16.44 -1.43 1.14
C SER A 15 15.65 -2.17 2.22
N ILE A 16 14.92 -1.42 3.07
CA ILE A 16 13.94 -2.01 4.00
C ILE A 16 12.56 -2.21 3.38
N PHE A 17 12.34 -1.62 2.21
CA PHE A 17 11.04 -1.46 1.59
C PHE A 17 10.63 -2.68 0.74
N GLY A 18 9.36 -2.70 0.34
CA GLY A 18 8.68 -3.86 -0.19
C GLY A 18 8.85 -4.07 -1.68
N ASP A 19 9.27 -5.26 -2.06
CA ASP A 19 9.14 -5.84 -3.40
C ASP A 19 9.20 -7.37 -3.25
N HIS A 20 9.16 -8.13 -4.35
CA HIS A 20 9.09 -9.60 -4.32
C HIS A 20 10.46 -10.28 -4.47
N SER A 21 11.58 -9.56 -4.39
CA SER A 21 12.90 -10.13 -4.63
C SER A 21 13.23 -11.29 -3.69
N ASP A 22 12.87 -11.16 -2.41
CA ASP A 22 13.11 -12.19 -1.38
C ASP A 22 12.27 -13.46 -1.60
N VAL A 23 10.98 -13.32 -1.85
CA VAL A 23 10.09 -14.47 -2.09
C VAL A 23 10.40 -15.14 -3.42
N MET A 24 10.78 -14.38 -4.45
CA MET A 24 11.16 -14.93 -5.76
C MET A 24 12.48 -15.72 -5.72
N ALA A 25 13.40 -15.37 -4.81
CA ALA A 25 14.61 -16.15 -4.55
C ALA A 25 14.31 -17.54 -3.95
N CYS A 26 13.15 -17.70 -3.30
CA CYS A 26 12.72 -18.95 -2.67
C CYS A 26 11.78 -19.81 -3.56
N ARG A 27 11.46 -19.40 -4.79
CA ARG A 27 10.43 -20.06 -5.62
C ARG A 27 10.72 -21.52 -6.01
N ALA A 28 11.99 -21.94 -5.94
CA ALA A 28 12.43 -23.30 -6.28
C ALA A 28 12.52 -24.24 -5.06
N THR A 29 12.21 -23.77 -3.85
CA THR A 29 12.36 -24.53 -2.60
C THR A 29 11.33 -25.66 -2.43
N GLY A 30 10.25 -25.64 -3.21
CA GLY A 30 9.09 -26.54 -3.04
C GLY A 30 8.01 -25.99 -2.09
N PHE A 31 8.16 -24.77 -1.57
CA PHE A 31 7.05 -24.14 -0.87
C PHE A 31 5.93 -23.77 -1.84
N ALA A 32 4.68 -23.94 -1.40
CA ALA A 32 3.57 -23.25 -2.01
C ALA A 32 3.68 -21.75 -1.70
N MET A 33 3.26 -20.90 -2.63
CA MET A 33 3.39 -19.45 -2.50
C MET A 33 2.04 -18.80 -2.75
N LEU A 34 1.46 -18.21 -1.69
CA LEU A 34 0.15 -17.57 -1.69
C LEU A 34 0.31 -16.06 -1.42
N CYS A 35 -0.15 -15.23 -2.36
CA CYS A 35 0.01 -13.79 -2.34
C CYS A 35 -1.29 -13.07 -1.97
N SER A 36 -1.24 -12.18 -0.98
CA SER A 36 -2.36 -11.30 -0.61
C SER A 36 -2.15 -9.89 -1.14
N ASN A 37 -3.20 -9.30 -1.71
CA ASN A 37 -3.16 -7.99 -2.35
C ASN A 37 -3.68 -6.85 -1.46
N SER A 38 -4.28 -7.15 -0.31
CA SER A 38 -4.88 -6.18 0.61
C SER A 38 -4.77 -6.62 2.07
N VAL A 39 -4.99 -5.70 3.02
CA VAL A 39 -5.00 -6.01 4.47
C VAL A 39 -6.08 -7.04 4.82
N GLN A 40 -7.24 -6.99 4.14
CA GLN A 40 -8.31 -8.00 4.31
C GLN A 40 -7.84 -9.37 3.83
N GLU A 41 -7.21 -9.45 2.65
CA GLU A 41 -6.67 -10.70 2.11
C GLU A 41 -5.54 -11.25 2.99
N VAL A 42 -4.77 -10.42 3.70
CA VAL A 42 -3.77 -10.92 4.66
C VAL A 42 -4.43 -11.69 5.81
N MET A 43 -5.54 -11.18 6.36
CA MET A 43 -6.31 -11.88 7.39
C MET A 43 -6.83 -13.22 6.86
N ASP A 44 -7.48 -13.19 5.70
CA ASP A 44 -8.17 -14.35 5.13
C ASP A 44 -7.16 -15.43 4.68
N PHE A 45 -6.08 -15.02 4.00
CA PHE A 45 -5.13 -15.97 3.40
C PHE A 45 -4.16 -16.54 4.43
N ALA A 46 -4.00 -15.89 5.59
CA ALA A 46 -3.29 -16.51 6.70
C ALA A 46 -4.01 -17.79 7.18
N LEU A 47 -5.33 -17.76 7.29
CA LEU A 47 -6.13 -18.94 7.64
C LEU A 47 -6.14 -19.97 6.50
N LEU A 48 -6.37 -19.54 5.25
CA LEU A 48 -6.38 -20.44 4.09
C LEU A 48 -5.04 -21.15 3.91
N ALA A 49 -3.91 -20.45 4.04
CA ALA A 49 -2.59 -21.07 3.96
C ALA A 49 -2.36 -22.10 5.09
N GLN A 50 -2.86 -21.83 6.29
CA GLN A 50 -2.75 -22.75 7.42
C GLN A 50 -3.58 -24.01 7.20
N ALA A 51 -4.84 -23.87 6.78
CA ALA A 51 -5.71 -24.99 6.45
C ALA A 51 -5.14 -25.82 5.28
N ALA A 52 -4.75 -25.15 4.19
CA ALA A 52 -4.20 -25.83 3.02
C ALA A 52 -2.87 -26.53 3.32
N SER A 53 -2.02 -25.98 4.18
CA SER A 53 -0.76 -26.62 4.57
C SER A 53 -0.98 -27.90 5.38
N LEU A 54 -2.01 -27.95 6.22
CA LEU A 54 -2.39 -29.15 6.97
C LEU A 54 -2.93 -30.25 6.04
N GLU A 55 -3.88 -29.90 5.17
CA GLU A 55 -4.54 -30.85 4.24
C GLU A 55 -3.58 -31.35 3.15
N SER A 56 -2.84 -30.45 2.49
CA SER A 56 -1.93 -30.81 1.39
C SER A 56 -0.60 -31.38 1.86
N ARG A 57 -0.21 -31.14 3.12
CA ARG A 57 1.10 -31.45 3.70
C ARG A 57 2.27 -30.73 3.03
N ILE A 58 2.00 -29.71 2.22
CA ILE A 58 2.99 -28.83 1.60
C ILE A 58 3.16 -27.58 2.48
N PRO A 59 4.39 -27.12 2.73
CA PRO A 59 4.60 -25.89 3.46
C PRO A 59 4.29 -24.66 2.59
N PHE A 60 3.70 -23.62 3.19
CA PHE A 60 3.32 -22.38 2.50
C PHE A 60 4.21 -21.20 2.90
N VAL A 61 4.59 -20.39 1.92
CA VAL A 61 4.93 -18.98 2.06
C VAL A 61 3.66 -18.18 1.74
N HIS A 62 3.00 -17.66 2.78
CA HIS A 62 1.97 -16.64 2.61
C HIS A 62 2.65 -15.27 2.68
N PHE A 63 2.61 -14.51 1.61
CA PHE A 63 3.31 -13.23 1.52
C PHE A 63 2.44 -12.09 1.04
N PHE A 64 2.84 -10.89 1.43
CA PHE A 64 2.19 -9.63 1.14
C PHE A 64 3.23 -8.51 1.16
N ASP A 65 2.94 -7.42 0.46
CA ASP A 65 3.97 -6.42 0.17
C ASP A 65 4.40 -5.66 1.44
N GLY A 66 5.71 -5.67 1.72
CA GLY A 66 6.31 -4.97 2.83
C GLY A 66 6.05 -3.47 2.78
N PHE A 67 5.73 -2.89 3.94
CA PHE A 67 5.19 -1.53 4.12
C PHE A 67 3.83 -1.31 3.45
N ARG A 68 3.72 -1.53 2.14
CA ARG A 68 2.56 -1.17 1.34
C ARG A 68 1.27 -1.85 1.79
N ILE A 69 1.38 -3.11 2.23
CA ILE A 69 0.29 -3.83 2.92
C ILE A 69 0.61 -4.03 4.39
N SER A 70 1.85 -4.43 4.74
CA SER A 70 2.17 -4.81 6.13
C SER A 70 2.06 -3.68 7.15
N HIS A 71 2.15 -2.42 6.72
CA HIS A 71 2.04 -1.23 7.58
C HIS A 71 0.83 -0.35 7.24
N GLU A 72 0.01 -0.76 6.26
CA GLU A 72 -1.25 -0.10 5.97
C GLU A 72 -2.28 -0.47 7.03
N VAL A 73 -3.00 0.53 7.51
CA VAL A 73 -4.12 0.35 8.44
C VAL A 73 -5.39 0.46 7.63
N SER A 74 -6.22 -0.58 7.64
CA SER A 74 -7.53 -0.58 7.01
C SER A 74 -8.59 -1.08 7.98
N LYS A 75 -9.83 -0.60 7.84
CA LYS A 75 -10.99 -1.30 8.42
C LYS A 75 -11.16 -2.62 7.66
N ILE A 76 -11.17 -3.72 8.40
CA ILE A 76 -11.31 -5.08 7.87
C ILE A 76 -12.40 -5.82 8.65
N THR A 77 -12.97 -6.83 8.01
CA THR A 77 -13.82 -7.83 8.66
C THR A 77 -12.92 -8.91 9.23
N ARG A 78 -13.01 -9.13 10.55
CA ARG A 78 -12.23 -10.17 11.22
C ARG A 78 -12.77 -11.55 10.86
N VAL A 79 -11.90 -12.54 10.90
CA VAL A 79 -12.29 -13.95 10.90
C VAL A 79 -12.56 -14.34 12.35
N GLU A 80 -13.77 -14.81 12.62
CA GLU A 80 -14.22 -15.18 13.97
C GLU A 80 -13.74 -16.59 14.36
N SER A 81 -13.72 -16.87 15.66
CA SER A 81 -13.09 -18.09 16.19
C SER A 81 -13.81 -19.38 15.77
N ASP A 82 -15.12 -19.30 15.58
CA ASP A 82 -15.96 -20.38 15.04
C ASP A 82 -15.67 -20.64 13.55
N GLN A 83 -15.48 -19.60 12.75
CA GLN A 83 -15.06 -19.71 11.35
C GLN A 83 -13.68 -20.36 11.22
N VAL A 84 -12.73 -20.01 12.11
CA VAL A 84 -11.41 -20.68 12.17
C VAL A 84 -11.58 -22.17 12.44
N ARG A 85 -12.38 -22.54 13.45
CA ARG A 85 -12.62 -23.95 13.81
C ARG A 85 -13.33 -24.72 12.70
N ALA A 86 -14.29 -24.09 12.02
CA ALA A 86 -15.04 -24.72 10.94
C ALA A 86 -14.19 -24.96 9.67
N LEU A 87 -13.15 -24.14 9.44
CA LEU A 87 -12.28 -24.32 8.29
C LEU A 87 -11.16 -25.33 8.53
N ILE A 88 -10.59 -25.38 9.74
CA ILE A 88 -9.48 -26.29 10.07
C ILE A 88 -9.99 -27.72 10.28
N ASP A 89 -9.54 -28.63 9.43
CA ASP A 89 -9.82 -30.07 9.57
C ASP A 89 -9.04 -30.68 10.75
N GLU A 90 -9.75 -31.19 11.76
CA GLU A 90 -9.16 -31.86 12.92
C GLU A 90 -8.45 -33.16 12.54
N GLU A 91 -8.91 -33.88 11.51
CA GLU A 91 -8.25 -35.11 11.07
C GLU A 91 -6.89 -34.79 10.44
N ALA A 92 -6.79 -33.72 9.64
CA ALA A 92 -5.52 -33.24 9.10
C ALA A 92 -4.53 -32.85 10.21
N VAL A 93 -5.00 -32.21 11.28
CA VAL A 93 -4.18 -31.87 12.46
C VAL A 93 -3.68 -33.14 13.16
N GLU A 94 -4.55 -34.10 13.42
CA GLU A 94 -4.16 -35.35 14.07
C GLU A 94 -3.21 -36.17 13.20
N ALA A 95 -3.48 -36.23 11.89
CA ALA A 95 -2.58 -36.86 10.93
C ALA A 95 -1.20 -36.17 10.93
N HIS A 96 -1.12 -34.85 11.09
CA HIS A 96 0.15 -34.15 11.24
C HIS A 96 0.90 -34.57 12.52
N ARG A 97 0.19 -34.63 13.66
CA ARG A 97 0.77 -35.04 14.95
C ARG A 97 1.31 -36.46 14.93
N ARG A 98 0.56 -37.42 14.36
CA ARG A 98 0.98 -38.82 14.22
C ARG A 98 2.27 -39.02 13.43
N ARG A 99 2.67 -38.04 12.61
CA ARG A 99 3.92 -38.06 11.82
C ARG A 99 5.09 -37.35 12.49
N GLY A 100 4.88 -36.81 13.70
CA GLY A 100 5.94 -36.26 14.53
C GLY A 100 6.94 -37.35 14.95
N LEU A 101 8.17 -36.95 15.29
CA LEU A 101 9.11 -37.89 15.91
C LEU A 101 8.61 -38.21 17.31
N ASN A 102 8.46 -39.50 17.60
CA ASN A 102 8.11 -40.01 18.92
C ASN A 102 8.87 -41.32 19.16
N PRO A 103 9.55 -41.50 20.30
CA PRO A 103 10.21 -42.76 20.64
C PRO A 103 9.26 -43.98 20.67
N ASP A 104 7.97 -43.79 20.96
CA ASP A 104 6.99 -44.88 21.00
C ASP A 104 6.56 -45.38 19.60
N HIS A 105 6.81 -44.58 18.56
CA HIS A 105 6.58 -44.94 17.15
C HIS A 105 7.65 -44.30 16.23
N PRO A 106 8.90 -44.78 16.33
CA PRO A 106 10.05 -44.10 15.74
C PRO A 106 10.10 -44.25 14.21
N VAL A 107 10.59 -43.20 13.55
CA VAL A 107 10.86 -43.19 12.11
C VAL A 107 12.20 -42.50 11.84
N ILE A 108 12.91 -42.93 10.80
CA ILE A 108 14.11 -42.23 10.30
C ILE A 108 13.73 -41.27 9.16
N ARG A 109 14.29 -40.06 9.18
CA ARG A 109 14.08 -39.03 8.14
C ARG A 109 15.39 -38.31 7.88
N GLY A 110 15.58 -37.79 6.65
CA GLY A 110 16.82 -37.12 6.26
C GLY A 110 17.99 -38.08 6.05
N THR A 111 17.73 -39.27 5.50
CA THR A 111 18.78 -40.24 5.16
C THR A 111 19.67 -39.73 4.02
N SER A 112 20.87 -40.29 3.90
CA SER A 112 21.71 -40.12 2.70
C SER A 112 21.29 -41.14 1.64
N GLN A 113 21.15 -40.71 0.39
CA GLN A 113 20.70 -41.54 -0.73
C GLN A 113 21.69 -41.41 -1.90
N ASN A 114 22.01 -42.55 -2.52
CA ASN A 114 22.83 -42.62 -3.73
C ASN A 114 22.00 -42.29 -4.99
N PRO A 115 22.63 -42.11 -6.16
CA PRO A 115 21.94 -41.82 -7.42
C PRO A 115 20.95 -42.92 -7.88
N ASP A 116 21.09 -44.14 -7.36
CA ASP A 116 20.23 -45.29 -7.67
C ASP A 116 18.78 -45.11 -7.20
N VAL A 117 18.54 -44.35 -6.12
CA VAL A 117 17.20 -44.15 -5.55
C VAL A 117 16.80 -42.69 -5.32
N TYR A 118 17.75 -41.75 -5.35
CA TYR A 118 17.47 -40.34 -5.04
C TYR A 118 16.42 -39.73 -5.98
N PHE A 119 16.51 -39.99 -7.29
CA PHE A 119 15.59 -39.40 -8.26
C PHE A 119 14.15 -39.92 -8.05
N GLN A 120 13.98 -41.22 -7.87
CA GLN A 120 12.69 -41.84 -7.57
C GLN A 120 12.10 -41.30 -6.25
N GLY A 121 12.94 -41.14 -5.23
CA GLY A 121 12.57 -40.51 -3.97
C GLY A 121 12.11 -39.06 -4.16
N ARG A 122 12.80 -38.29 -5.01
CA ARG A 122 12.48 -36.89 -5.28
C ARG A 122 11.14 -36.70 -6.01
N GLU A 123 10.78 -37.60 -6.92
CA GLU A 123 9.53 -37.59 -7.68
C GLU A 123 8.32 -38.14 -6.88
N SER A 124 8.56 -38.82 -5.75
CA SER A 124 7.49 -39.38 -4.90
C SER A 124 6.51 -38.33 -4.36
N VAL A 125 6.90 -37.06 -4.36
CA VAL A 125 6.07 -35.95 -3.85
C VAL A 125 5.06 -35.42 -4.88
N ASN A 126 5.16 -35.79 -6.16
CA ASN A 126 4.41 -35.17 -7.25
C ASN A 126 2.90 -35.14 -7.03
N ALA A 127 2.33 -36.24 -6.53
CA ALA A 127 0.90 -36.33 -6.25
C ALA A 127 0.40 -35.31 -5.21
N TYR A 128 1.26 -34.88 -4.27
CA TYR A 128 0.91 -33.84 -3.29
C TYR A 128 0.82 -32.46 -3.96
N TYR A 129 1.79 -32.11 -4.80
CA TYR A 129 1.80 -30.83 -5.51
C TYR A 129 0.70 -30.74 -6.56
N GLN A 130 0.39 -31.84 -7.26
CA GLN A 130 -0.71 -31.90 -8.24
C GLN A 130 -2.08 -31.69 -7.59
N LYS A 131 -2.28 -32.17 -6.36
CA LYS A 131 -3.55 -32.02 -5.62
C LYS A 131 -3.70 -30.67 -4.91
N LEU A 132 -2.60 -29.97 -4.64
CA LEU A 132 -2.64 -28.74 -3.84
C LEU A 132 -3.55 -27.65 -4.44
N PRO A 133 -3.52 -27.33 -5.76
CA PRO A 133 -4.42 -26.34 -6.33
C PRO A 133 -5.91 -26.61 -6.05
N SER A 134 -6.37 -27.85 -6.23
CA SER A 134 -7.76 -28.22 -5.98
C SER A 134 -8.11 -28.18 -4.48
N ILE A 135 -7.18 -28.57 -3.60
CA ILE A 135 -7.36 -28.47 -2.15
C ILE A 135 -7.55 -27.00 -1.75
N LEU A 136 -6.66 -26.12 -2.22
CA LEU A 136 -6.74 -24.70 -1.90
C LEU A 136 -8.01 -24.05 -2.47
N GLN A 137 -8.41 -24.40 -3.70
CA GLN A 137 -9.65 -23.88 -4.27
C GLN A 137 -10.87 -24.32 -3.45
N GLY A 138 -10.96 -25.60 -3.08
CA GLY A 138 -12.06 -26.09 -2.22
C GLY A 138 -12.10 -25.42 -0.84
N LEU A 139 -10.93 -25.10 -0.27
CA LEU A 139 -10.83 -24.30 0.96
C LEU A 139 -11.27 -22.84 0.75
N MET A 140 -10.94 -22.22 -0.38
CA MET A 140 -11.42 -20.88 -0.72
C MET A 140 -12.94 -20.85 -0.89
N ASP A 141 -13.53 -21.90 -1.47
CA ASP A 141 -14.98 -22.03 -1.64
C ASP A 141 -15.70 -22.18 -0.29
N ARG A 142 -15.21 -23.08 0.59
CA ARG A 142 -15.70 -23.21 1.98
C ARG A 142 -15.54 -21.91 2.77
N PHE A 143 -14.43 -21.21 2.57
CA PHE A 143 -14.20 -19.91 3.21
C PHE A 143 -15.23 -18.87 2.74
N ALA A 144 -15.62 -18.90 1.46
CA ALA A 144 -16.67 -18.04 0.93
C ALA A 144 -18.03 -18.35 1.55
N GLU A 145 -18.37 -19.62 1.79
CA GLU A 145 -19.59 -20.02 2.48
C GLU A 145 -19.62 -19.53 3.93
N LEU A 146 -18.49 -19.60 4.64
CA LEU A 146 -18.39 -19.19 6.05
C LEU A 146 -18.38 -17.68 6.25
N THR A 147 -17.87 -16.92 5.27
CA THR A 147 -17.51 -15.51 5.47
C THR A 147 -18.13 -14.54 4.45
N GLY A 148 -18.72 -15.06 3.38
CA GLY A 148 -19.22 -14.30 2.23
C GLY A 148 -18.14 -13.79 1.28
N ARG A 149 -16.85 -14.00 1.56
CA ARG A 149 -15.73 -13.50 0.75
C ARG A 149 -15.18 -14.60 -0.14
N ARG A 150 -15.35 -14.44 -1.45
CA ARG A 150 -14.94 -15.42 -2.47
C ARG A 150 -13.55 -15.11 -3.03
N TYR A 151 -12.76 -16.15 -3.18
CA TYR A 151 -11.43 -16.10 -3.77
C TYR A 151 -11.23 -17.28 -4.72
N HIS A 152 -10.36 -17.10 -5.70
CA HIS A 152 -9.88 -18.16 -6.57
C HIS A 152 -8.36 -18.14 -6.62
N LEU A 153 -7.75 -19.23 -7.11
CA LEU A 153 -6.29 -19.28 -7.34
C LEU A 153 -5.81 -18.11 -8.22
N PHE A 154 -6.67 -17.73 -9.17
CA PHE A 154 -6.57 -16.57 -10.05
C PHE A 154 -7.98 -15.97 -10.20
N ASP A 155 -8.27 -14.81 -9.60
CA ASP A 155 -9.46 -14.03 -9.98
C ASP A 155 -9.17 -13.01 -11.08
N TYR A 156 -10.16 -12.90 -11.96
CA TYR A 156 -10.26 -11.88 -12.98
C TYR A 156 -11.14 -10.70 -12.52
N HIS A 157 -10.82 -9.50 -12.98
CA HIS A 157 -11.56 -8.27 -12.74
C HIS A 157 -11.55 -7.39 -13.99
N GLY A 158 -12.71 -6.92 -14.46
CA GLY A 158 -12.82 -6.06 -15.64
C GLY A 158 -13.84 -6.56 -16.64
N ASP A 159 -13.71 -6.11 -17.90
CA ASP A 159 -14.65 -6.45 -18.97
C ASP A 159 -14.59 -7.96 -19.28
N PRO A 160 -15.72 -8.71 -19.30
CA PRO A 160 -15.70 -10.15 -19.58
C PRO A 160 -15.17 -10.50 -20.99
N GLU A 161 -15.19 -9.52 -21.90
CA GLU A 161 -14.69 -9.59 -23.27
C GLU A 161 -13.42 -8.74 -23.48
N ALA A 162 -12.61 -8.57 -22.42
CA ALA A 162 -11.39 -7.78 -22.48
C ALA A 162 -10.39 -8.31 -23.53
N GLN A 163 -9.86 -7.38 -24.32
CA GLN A 163 -8.83 -7.68 -25.32
C GLN A 163 -7.41 -7.45 -24.78
N ARG A 164 -7.28 -6.57 -23.79
CA ARG A 164 -6.02 -6.23 -23.12
C ARG A 164 -6.13 -6.53 -21.64
N VAL A 165 -5.20 -7.33 -21.11
CA VAL A 165 -5.22 -7.76 -19.71
C VAL A 165 -3.88 -7.46 -19.04
N ILE A 166 -3.92 -6.92 -17.84
CA ILE A 166 -2.74 -6.85 -16.96
C ILE A 166 -2.76 -8.05 -16.01
N CYS A 167 -1.65 -8.73 -15.88
CA CYS A 167 -1.44 -9.81 -14.92
C CYS A 167 -0.40 -9.40 -13.88
N LEU A 168 -0.72 -9.48 -12.59
CA LEU A 168 0.21 -9.10 -11.52
C LEU A 168 -0.07 -9.79 -10.19
N MET A 169 0.82 -9.57 -9.22
CA MET A 169 0.74 -10.06 -7.84
C MET A 169 0.91 -8.91 -6.85
N GLY A 170 0.29 -9.04 -5.68
CA GLY A 170 0.47 -8.12 -4.56
C GLY A 170 -0.33 -6.83 -4.68
N SER A 171 0.11 -5.82 -3.94
CA SER A 171 -0.65 -4.59 -3.68
C SER A 171 -0.94 -3.77 -4.94
N GLY A 172 -0.15 -3.96 -6.02
CA GLY A 172 -0.38 -3.27 -7.29
C GLY A 172 -1.76 -3.55 -7.87
N ALA A 173 -2.41 -4.64 -7.44
CA ALA A 173 -3.76 -4.98 -7.85
C ALA A 173 -4.84 -3.99 -7.39
N GLY A 174 -4.58 -3.23 -6.31
CA GLY A 174 -5.48 -2.18 -5.84
C GLY A 174 -5.58 -1.03 -6.84
N ALA A 175 -4.43 -0.40 -7.14
CA ALA A 175 -4.33 0.63 -8.17
C ALA A 175 -4.82 0.16 -9.55
N ALA A 176 -4.49 -1.08 -9.92
CA ALA A 176 -4.92 -1.64 -11.20
C ALA A 176 -6.43 -1.87 -11.28
N ALA A 177 -7.07 -2.35 -10.22
CA ALA A 177 -8.51 -2.55 -10.21
C ALA A 177 -9.27 -1.22 -10.33
N GLU A 178 -8.85 -0.19 -9.58
CA GLU A 178 -9.45 1.15 -9.66
C GLU A 178 -9.34 1.76 -11.07
N MET A 179 -8.20 1.57 -11.74
CA MET A 179 -8.03 2.07 -13.11
C MET A 179 -8.82 1.24 -14.13
N VAL A 180 -8.89 -0.09 -13.97
CA VAL A 180 -9.70 -0.95 -14.83
C VAL A 180 -11.18 -0.58 -14.73
N ASP A 181 -11.71 -0.34 -13.53
CA ASP A 181 -13.11 0.12 -13.35
C ASP A 181 -13.38 1.41 -14.13
N ASP A 182 -12.45 2.36 -14.05
CA ASP A 182 -12.57 3.66 -14.73
C ASP A 182 -12.48 3.54 -16.25
N LEU A 183 -11.56 2.70 -16.77
CA LEU A 183 -11.45 2.44 -18.22
C LEU A 183 -12.66 1.67 -18.76
N VAL A 184 -13.16 0.65 -18.04
CA VAL A 184 -14.36 -0.10 -18.42
C VAL A 184 -15.58 0.82 -18.45
N ALA A 185 -15.72 1.72 -17.46
CA ALA A 185 -16.78 2.73 -17.46
C ALA A 185 -16.70 3.70 -18.67
N ARG A 186 -15.50 3.89 -19.24
CA ARG A 186 -15.27 4.64 -20.49
C ARG A 186 -15.44 3.80 -21.75
N GLY A 187 -15.82 2.52 -21.63
CA GLY A 187 -16.05 1.61 -22.75
C GLY A 187 -14.80 0.87 -23.25
N GLU A 188 -13.68 0.95 -22.55
CA GLU A 188 -12.46 0.22 -22.90
C GLU A 188 -12.57 -1.25 -22.49
N ARG A 189 -12.26 -2.16 -23.42
CA ARG A 189 -12.22 -3.61 -23.18
C ARG A 189 -10.91 -4.04 -22.52
N VAL A 190 -10.80 -3.76 -21.22
CA VAL A 190 -9.60 -4.05 -20.41
C VAL A 190 -9.93 -4.91 -19.18
N GLY A 191 -8.91 -5.62 -18.70
CA GLY A 191 -9.02 -6.50 -17.56
C GLY A 191 -7.76 -6.60 -16.72
N LEU A 192 -7.92 -7.14 -15.51
CA LEU A 192 -6.89 -7.42 -14.54
C LEU A 192 -7.03 -8.86 -14.06
N LEU A 193 -5.97 -9.66 -14.24
CA LEU A 193 -5.82 -10.97 -13.61
C LEU A 193 -4.87 -10.80 -12.42
N LYS A 194 -5.37 -10.91 -11.20
CA LYS A 194 -4.49 -10.95 -10.02
C LYS A 194 -4.01 -12.41 -9.85
N VAL A 195 -2.83 -12.65 -9.32
CA VAL A 195 -2.31 -14.01 -9.11
C VAL A 195 -2.19 -14.26 -7.61
N ARG A 196 -2.92 -15.26 -7.10
CA ARG A 196 -3.00 -15.53 -5.65
C ARG A 196 -2.10 -16.71 -5.34
N LEU A 197 -2.36 -17.85 -5.98
CA LEU A 197 -1.47 -19.00 -5.92
C LEU A 197 -0.38 -18.87 -6.98
N PHE A 198 0.82 -18.45 -6.59
CA PHE A 198 1.98 -18.39 -7.47
C PHE A 198 2.67 -19.75 -7.60
N ARG A 199 2.72 -20.53 -6.51
CA ARG A 199 3.29 -21.90 -6.52
C ARG A 199 2.43 -22.86 -5.71
N PRO A 200 2.22 -24.11 -6.18
CA PRO A 200 2.45 -24.58 -7.55
C PRO A 200 1.62 -23.78 -8.56
N PHE A 201 2.19 -23.51 -9.75
CA PHE A 201 1.53 -22.69 -10.75
C PHE A 201 0.46 -23.51 -11.50
N ALA A 202 -0.81 -23.26 -11.22
CA ALA A 202 -1.92 -24.01 -11.77
C ALA A 202 -2.38 -23.41 -13.13
N ALA A 203 -1.68 -23.77 -14.20
CA ALA A 203 -1.89 -23.22 -15.54
C ALA A 203 -3.35 -23.32 -16.02
N ASP A 204 -4.02 -24.45 -15.81
CA ASP A 204 -5.42 -24.63 -16.25
C ASP A 204 -6.37 -23.66 -15.53
N ALA A 205 -6.15 -23.40 -14.24
CA ALA A 205 -6.95 -22.44 -13.48
C ALA A 205 -6.69 -20.99 -13.93
N LEU A 206 -5.44 -20.65 -14.27
CA LEU A 206 -5.11 -19.36 -14.85
C LEU A 206 -5.79 -19.16 -16.22
N LEU A 207 -5.73 -20.17 -17.09
CA LEU A 207 -6.33 -20.11 -18.41
C LEU A 207 -7.87 -20.02 -18.32
N GLY A 208 -8.48 -20.71 -17.37
CA GLY A 208 -9.92 -20.63 -17.12
C GLY A 208 -10.37 -19.27 -16.55
N ALA A 209 -9.49 -18.55 -15.84
CA ALA A 209 -9.78 -17.21 -15.35
C ALA A 209 -9.57 -16.11 -16.41
N LEU A 210 -8.74 -16.36 -17.43
CA LEU A 210 -8.44 -15.38 -18.47
C LEU A 210 -9.54 -15.34 -19.54
N PRO A 211 -10.05 -14.16 -19.94
CA PRO A 211 -11.01 -14.06 -21.05
C PRO A 211 -10.49 -14.70 -22.34
N ALA A 212 -11.36 -15.43 -23.04
CA ALA A 212 -11.02 -16.04 -24.33
C ALA A 212 -10.67 -14.99 -25.40
N SER A 213 -11.21 -13.77 -25.26
CA SER A 213 -10.97 -12.61 -26.12
C SER A 213 -9.65 -11.87 -25.82
N ALA A 214 -8.92 -12.23 -24.76
CA ALA A 214 -7.63 -11.62 -24.47
C ALA A 214 -6.63 -11.90 -25.61
N ARG A 215 -6.07 -10.84 -26.18
CA ARG A 215 -5.09 -10.88 -27.28
C ARG A 215 -3.75 -10.24 -26.92
N ARG A 216 -3.75 -9.36 -25.92
CA ARG A 216 -2.57 -8.60 -25.49
C ARG A 216 -2.50 -8.60 -23.98
N ILE A 217 -1.39 -9.06 -23.43
CA ILE A 217 -1.21 -9.28 -22.00
C ILE A 217 0.07 -8.58 -21.54
N ALA A 218 -0.03 -7.73 -20.53
CA ALA A 218 1.14 -7.21 -19.82
C ALA A 218 1.28 -7.93 -18.49
N VAL A 219 2.43 -8.54 -18.26
CA VAL A 219 2.75 -9.19 -16.98
C VAL A 219 3.67 -8.28 -16.20
N LEU A 220 3.25 -7.89 -15.00
CA LEU A 220 4.00 -6.99 -14.14
C LEU A 220 4.63 -7.75 -12.98
N ASP A 221 5.96 -7.75 -12.95
CA ASP A 221 6.76 -8.37 -11.90
C ASP A 221 7.30 -7.30 -10.95
N ARG A 222 7.15 -7.56 -9.65
CA ARG A 222 7.69 -6.69 -8.59
C ARG A 222 9.07 -7.16 -8.15
N THR A 223 9.94 -7.52 -9.11
CA THR A 223 11.31 -8.00 -8.86
C THR A 223 12.20 -7.68 -10.07
N LYS A 224 13.51 -7.88 -9.94
CA LYS A 224 14.45 -7.84 -11.06
C LYS A 224 15.40 -9.03 -10.95
N GLU A 225 15.49 -9.82 -12.01
CA GLU A 225 16.51 -10.88 -12.19
C GLU A 225 17.55 -10.41 -13.23
N PRO A 226 18.68 -9.79 -12.83
CA PRO A 226 19.66 -9.28 -13.79
C PRO A 226 20.19 -10.39 -14.72
N GLY A 227 20.14 -10.14 -16.03
CA GLY A 227 20.61 -11.09 -17.04
C GLY A 227 19.59 -12.19 -17.41
N ALA A 228 18.44 -12.25 -16.75
CA ALA A 228 17.36 -13.14 -17.17
C ALA A 228 16.68 -12.62 -18.45
N ASP A 229 16.13 -13.54 -19.24
CA ASP A 229 15.31 -13.30 -20.42
C ASP A 229 13.87 -12.85 -20.10
N GLY A 230 13.56 -12.67 -18.82
CA GLY A 230 12.32 -12.15 -18.29
C GLY A 230 12.18 -12.45 -16.80
N GLU A 231 11.26 -11.76 -16.14
CA GLU A 231 10.99 -11.95 -14.72
C GLU A 231 10.12 -13.21 -14.44
N PRO A 232 10.07 -13.71 -13.19
CA PRO A 232 9.45 -14.98 -12.87
C PRO A 232 7.98 -15.12 -13.30
N LEU A 233 7.11 -14.16 -12.97
CA LEU A 233 5.69 -14.25 -13.30
C LEU A 233 5.47 -14.15 -14.81
N TYR A 234 6.17 -13.24 -15.48
CA TYR A 234 6.18 -13.15 -16.94
C TYR A 234 6.49 -14.50 -17.59
N LYS A 235 7.57 -15.18 -17.16
CA LYS A 235 7.97 -16.49 -17.70
C LYS A 235 6.92 -17.57 -17.45
N ASP A 236 6.31 -17.61 -16.27
CA ASP A 236 5.29 -18.62 -15.95
C ASP A 236 4.01 -18.42 -16.78
N ILE A 237 3.55 -17.17 -16.94
CA ILE A 237 2.36 -16.85 -17.74
C ILE A 237 2.62 -17.13 -19.23
N LEU A 238 3.78 -16.69 -19.75
CA LEU A 238 4.19 -16.98 -21.12
C LEU A 238 4.25 -18.50 -21.36
N GLY A 239 4.85 -19.25 -20.42
CA GLY A 239 4.94 -20.71 -20.48
C GLY A 239 3.56 -21.39 -20.48
N ALA A 240 2.64 -20.96 -19.62
CA ALA A 240 1.28 -21.50 -19.57
C ALA A 240 0.50 -21.25 -20.88
N LEU A 241 0.59 -20.04 -21.43
CA LEU A 241 -0.05 -19.68 -22.70
C LEU A 241 0.56 -20.46 -23.88
N ALA A 242 1.89 -20.55 -23.95
CA ALA A 242 2.59 -21.28 -25.00
C ALA A 242 2.26 -22.79 -24.96
N GLN A 243 2.20 -23.39 -23.77
CA GLN A 243 1.78 -24.79 -23.61
C GLN A 243 0.33 -24.99 -24.04
N ALA A 244 -0.58 -24.09 -23.66
CA ALA A 244 -1.98 -24.16 -24.07
C ALA A 244 -2.13 -24.07 -25.58
N PHE A 245 -1.43 -23.14 -26.23
CA PHE A 245 -1.42 -23.00 -27.69
C PHE A 245 -0.87 -24.27 -28.37
N THR A 246 0.29 -24.75 -27.94
CA THR A 246 0.95 -25.95 -28.52
C THR A 246 0.08 -27.21 -28.39
N ARG A 247 -0.70 -27.32 -27.31
CA ARG A 247 -1.61 -28.46 -27.06
C ARG A 247 -3.00 -28.27 -27.66
N GLY A 248 -3.27 -27.16 -28.36
CA GLY A 248 -4.58 -26.86 -28.94
C GLY A 248 -5.64 -26.42 -27.95
N GLY A 249 -5.27 -26.11 -26.69
CA GLY A 249 -6.15 -25.51 -25.68
C GLY A 249 -6.45 -24.03 -25.94
N ARG A 250 -5.72 -23.38 -26.86
CA ARG A 250 -6.01 -22.05 -27.39
C ARG A 250 -5.77 -22.01 -28.89
N SER A 251 -6.60 -21.26 -29.62
CA SER A 251 -6.49 -21.05 -31.06
C SER A 251 -5.31 -20.15 -31.47
N ASP A 252 -4.89 -19.27 -30.57
CA ASP A 252 -3.91 -18.22 -30.82
C ASP A 252 -3.01 -18.00 -29.61
N MET A 253 -1.77 -17.60 -29.89
CA MET A 253 -0.81 -17.13 -28.91
C MET A 253 -0.96 -15.60 -28.77
N PRO A 254 -1.46 -15.08 -27.65
CA PRO A 254 -1.57 -13.65 -27.44
C PRO A 254 -0.18 -13.00 -27.38
N LEU A 255 -0.11 -11.71 -27.70
CA LEU A 255 1.08 -10.91 -27.43
C LEU A 255 1.24 -10.77 -25.92
N VAL A 256 2.40 -11.19 -25.39
CA VAL A 256 2.73 -11.08 -23.96
C VAL A 256 3.96 -10.19 -23.82
N ILE A 257 3.87 -9.13 -23.01
CA ILE A 257 4.99 -8.25 -22.67
C ILE A 257 5.28 -8.29 -21.18
N GLY A 258 6.56 -8.20 -20.80
CA GLY A 258 7.02 -8.20 -19.42
C GLY A 258 7.40 -6.79 -18.95
N GLY A 259 6.92 -6.40 -17.77
CA GLY A 259 7.21 -5.11 -17.16
C GLY A 259 7.63 -5.25 -15.70
N ARG A 260 8.51 -4.37 -15.25
CA ARG A 260 8.86 -4.25 -13.82
C ARG A 260 8.25 -3.01 -13.20
N PHE A 261 7.78 -3.14 -11.97
CA PHE A 261 7.22 -2.03 -11.20
C PHE A 261 7.58 -2.14 -9.73
N GLY A 262 7.42 -1.04 -8.99
CA GLY A 262 7.27 -1.07 -7.54
C GLY A 262 8.44 -1.64 -6.72
N LEU A 263 9.65 -1.73 -7.29
CA LEU A 263 10.85 -2.16 -6.57
C LEU A 263 11.11 -1.23 -5.38
N SER A 264 11.44 -1.80 -4.21
CA SER A 264 11.72 -1.03 -2.98
C SER A 264 10.59 -0.04 -2.62
N SER A 265 9.33 -0.48 -2.70
CA SER A 265 8.14 0.35 -2.50
C SER A 265 8.07 1.60 -3.38
N LYS A 266 8.72 1.61 -4.56
CA LYS A 266 8.46 2.64 -5.58
C LYS A 266 6.96 2.71 -5.83
N GLU A 267 6.43 3.92 -5.97
CA GLU A 267 5.01 4.13 -6.18
C GLU A 267 4.50 3.43 -7.43
N PHE A 268 3.26 2.96 -7.36
CA PHE A 268 2.54 2.37 -8.48
C PHE A 268 1.10 2.86 -8.45
N THR A 269 0.80 3.84 -9.30
CA THR A 269 -0.45 4.59 -9.28
C THR A 269 -1.39 4.17 -10.42
N PRO A 270 -2.68 4.52 -10.38
CA PRO A 270 -3.60 4.31 -11.51
C PRO A 270 -3.11 4.90 -12.83
N ALA A 271 -2.47 6.09 -12.81
CA ALA A 271 -1.85 6.69 -13.99
C ALA A 271 -0.78 5.78 -14.63
N MET A 272 0.04 5.13 -13.81
CA MET A 272 1.04 4.16 -14.26
C MET A 272 0.38 2.92 -14.87
N VAL A 273 -0.75 2.45 -14.30
CA VAL A 273 -1.55 1.36 -14.88
C VAL A 273 -2.11 1.76 -16.24
N GLN A 274 -2.62 2.98 -16.37
CA GLN A 274 -3.10 3.50 -17.64
C GLN A 274 -1.98 3.52 -18.69
N ALA A 275 -0.78 3.98 -18.34
CA ALA A 275 0.39 3.96 -19.22
C ALA A 275 0.72 2.54 -19.72
N VAL A 276 0.58 1.51 -18.88
CA VAL A 276 0.76 0.10 -19.30
C VAL A 276 -0.31 -0.33 -20.30
N PHE A 277 -1.57 0.08 -20.11
CA PHE A 277 -2.63 -0.20 -21.10
C PHE A 277 -2.44 0.56 -22.42
N GLU A 278 -1.96 1.81 -22.37
CA GLU A 278 -1.60 2.56 -23.58
C GLU A 278 -0.42 1.92 -24.30
N HIS A 279 0.59 1.44 -23.56
CA HIS A 279 1.70 0.67 -24.15
C HIS A 279 1.19 -0.59 -24.85
N LEU A 280 0.25 -1.33 -24.24
CA LEU A 280 -0.38 -2.49 -24.87
C LEU A 280 -1.15 -2.14 -26.17
N LYS A 281 -1.59 -0.90 -26.37
CA LYS A 281 -2.24 -0.46 -27.62
C LYS A 281 -1.23 -0.24 -28.76
N ALA A 282 0.05 0.03 -28.44
CA ALA A 282 1.07 0.29 -29.45
C ALA A 282 1.16 -0.86 -30.46
N GLU A 283 1.53 -0.56 -31.71
CA GLU A 283 1.67 -1.58 -32.75
C GLU A 283 2.75 -2.60 -32.36
N ARG A 284 3.86 -2.12 -31.80
CA ARG A 284 5.03 -2.90 -31.38
C ARG A 284 5.50 -2.49 -29.98
N PRO A 285 4.81 -2.90 -28.91
CA PRO A 285 5.26 -2.60 -27.56
C PRO A 285 6.59 -3.31 -27.28
N HIS A 286 7.55 -2.62 -26.67
CA HIS A 286 8.80 -3.24 -26.25
C HIS A 286 8.64 -4.04 -24.96
N THR A 287 9.51 -5.05 -24.82
CA THR A 287 9.70 -5.86 -23.63
C THR A 287 11.21 -6.10 -23.47
N PRO A 288 11.78 -6.01 -22.25
CA PRO A 288 11.11 -5.62 -21.03
C PRO A 288 10.91 -4.09 -20.94
N PHE A 289 9.89 -3.65 -20.21
CA PHE A 289 9.71 -2.24 -19.83
C PHE A 289 9.81 -2.03 -18.31
N THR A 290 9.89 -0.77 -17.89
CA THR A 290 9.78 -0.34 -16.49
C THR A 290 8.71 0.74 -16.34
N ILE A 291 8.10 0.87 -15.17
CA ILE A 291 7.13 1.93 -14.88
C ILE A 291 7.36 2.48 -13.47
N GLY A 292 7.27 3.81 -13.33
CA GLY A 292 7.52 4.54 -12.08
C GLY A 292 8.95 5.06 -11.89
N ILE A 293 9.78 5.04 -12.94
CA ILE A 293 11.13 5.64 -12.99
C ILE A 293 11.34 6.31 -14.36
N HIS A 294 12.37 7.14 -14.46
CA HIS A 294 12.85 7.70 -15.73
C HIS A 294 14.20 7.05 -16.08
N ASP A 295 14.20 6.14 -17.05
CA ASP A 295 15.37 5.37 -17.49
C ASP A 295 15.91 5.93 -18.81
N ASP A 296 16.78 6.94 -18.73
CA ASP A 296 17.44 7.60 -19.87
C ASP A 296 18.73 6.90 -20.33
N LEU A 297 19.15 5.84 -19.63
CA LEU A 297 20.26 4.98 -20.06
C LEU A 297 19.78 3.76 -20.84
N GLY A 298 18.84 3.00 -20.27
CA GLY A 298 18.31 1.77 -20.86
C GLY A 298 17.11 2.02 -21.79
N GLY A 299 16.45 3.18 -21.67
CA GLY A 299 15.26 3.51 -22.47
C GLY A 299 14.08 2.59 -22.20
N THR A 300 14.01 1.93 -21.04
CA THR A 300 12.97 0.92 -20.76
C THR A 300 11.72 1.52 -20.13
N SER A 301 11.80 2.72 -19.56
CA SER A 301 10.70 3.34 -18.83
C SER A 301 9.56 3.79 -19.73
N LEU A 302 8.32 3.54 -19.29
CA LEU A 302 7.13 4.12 -19.90
C LEU A 302 6.86 5.50 -19.31
N GLU A 303 6.41 6.44 -20.13
CA GLU A 303 5.90 7.73 -19.69
C GLU A 303 4.47 7.60 -19.16
N TRP A 304 4.12 8.38 -18.14
CA TRP A 304 2.76 8.44 -17.58
C TRP A 304 2.38 9.87 -17.23
N ASP A 305 1.07 10.17 -17.21
CA ASP A 305 0.55 11.46 -16.79
C ASP A 305 0.05 11.37 -15.33
N PRO A 306 0.75 11.96 -14.35
CA PRO A 306 0.36 11.91 -12.94
C PRO A 306 -1.01 12.53 -12.64
N ALA A 307 -1.55 13.36 -13.53
CA ALA A 307 -2.88 13.98 -13.36
C ALA A 307 -4.04 12.99 -13.59
N GLN A 308 -3.76 11.82 -14.17
CA GLN A 308 -4.78 10.80 -14.42
C GLN A 308 -5.20 10.12 -13.11
N LEU A 309 -6.47 10.33 -12.74
CA LEU A 309 -7.06 9.77 -11.52
C LEU A 309 -8.38 9.07 -11.83
N PRO A 310 -8.59 7.85 -11.29
CA PRO A 310 -9.83 7.12 -11.45
C PRO A 310 -10.95 7.78 -10.66
N ALA A 311 -12.21 7.58 -11.09
CA ALA A 311 -13.38 8.11 -10.41
C ALA A 311 -13.41 7.75 -8.91
N ALA A 312 -13.03 6.52 -8.55
CA ALA A 312 -12.99 6.05 -7.17
C ALA A 312 -12.13 6.94 -6.26
N ALA A 313 -10.97 7.40 -6.74
CA ALA A 313 -10.07 8.26 -5.97
C ALA A 313 -10.68 9.65 -5.68
N ARG A 314 -11.62 10.12 -6.51
CA ARG A 314 -12.27 11.43 -6.37
C ARG A 314 -13.42 11.44 -5.37
N GLU A 315 -14.00 10.28 -5.05
CA GLU A 315 -15.07 10.15 -4.06
C GLU A 315 -14.57 10.08 -2.61
N MET A 316 -13.26 9.90 -2.43
CA MET A 316 -12.64 9.74 -1.11
C MET A 316 -12.28 11.10 -0.53
N THR A 317 -12.50 11.25 0.78
CA THR A 317 -11.89 12.34 1.54
C THR A 317 -10.46 11.96 1.88
N CYS A 318 -9.50 12.71 1.33
CA CYS A 318 -8.07 12.50 1.53
C CYS A 318 -7.51 13.54 2.52
N ALA A 319 -6.74 13.09 3.51
CA ALA A 319 -6.09 13.94 4.49
C ALA A 319 -4.59 13.62 4.63
N LEU A 320 -3.76 14.67 4.70
CA LEU A 320 -2.32 14.59 4.85
C LEU A 320 -1.86 15.26 6.13
N PHE A 321 -0.91 14.63 6.81
CA PHE A 321 -0.34 15.17 8.05
C PHE A 321 1.18 15.07 8.01
N TYR A 322 1.83 16.22 8.05
CA TYR A 322 3.28 16.36 8.10
C TYR A 322 3.69 16.56 9.56
N GLY A 323 4.31 15.53 10.14
CA GLY A 323 4.81 15.52 11.52
C GLY A 323 6.29 15.19 11.61
N LEU A 324 6.88 15.35 12.79
CA LEU A 324 8.22 14.93 13.11
C LEU A 324 8.23 13.51 13.69
N GLY A 325 9.27 12.74 13.38
CA GLY A 325 9.55 11.50 14.09
C GLY A 325 9.54 11.75 15.61
N SER A 326 8.66 11.03 16.31
CA SER A 326 8.42 11.10 17.76
C SER A 326 7.59 12.27 18.30
N ASP A 327 6.91 13.07 17.47
CA ASP A 327 5.98 14.11 17.96
C ASP A 327 4.55 13.60 18.28
N GLY A 328 4.27 12.33 17.95
CA GLY A 328 2.99 11.67 18.21
C GLY A 328 1.95 11.78 17.10
N THR A 329 2.28 12.43 15.97
CA THR A 329 1.39 12.59 14.79
C THR A 329 0.87 11.26 14.26
N VAL A 330 1.77 10.30 14.01
CA VAL A 330 1.39 8.98 13.48
C VAL A 330 0.45 8.24 14.44
N SER A 331 0.71 8.32 15.75
CA SER A 331 -0.14 7.69 16.76
C SER A 331 -1.53 8.34 16.83
N ALA A 332 -1.61 9.68 16.75
CA ALA A 332 -2.87 10.40 16.68
C ALA A 332 -3.67 10.06 15.42
N ASN A 333 -3.00 9.90 14.27
CA ASN A 333 -3.65 9.51 13.03
C ASN A 333 -4.17 8.07 13.06
N LYS A 334 -3.41 7.12 13.62
CA LYS A 334 -3.91 5.75 13.87
C LYS A 334 -5.15 5.73 14.75
N ASN A 335 -5.17 6.57 15.79
CA ASN A 335 -6.32 6.72 16.65
C ASN A 335 -7.52 7.35 15.90
N SER A 336 -7.28 8.37 15.08
CA SER A 336 -8.32 9.02 14.27
C SER A 336 -8.97 8.06 13.28
N ILE A 337 -8.17 7.24 12.58
CA ILE A 337 -8.65 6.17 11.70
C ILE A 337 -9.57 5.21 12.49
N LYS A 338 -9.16 4.82 13.70
CA LYS A 338 -9.95 3.94 14.55
C LYS A 338 -11.28 4.58 14.96
N ILE A 339 -11.27 5.83 15.43
CA ILE A 339 -12.48 6.57 15.80
C ILE A 339 -13.44 6.62 14.61
N ILE A 340 -12.96 7.02 13.43
CA ILE A 340 -13.81 7.15 12.24
C ILE A 340 -14.33 5.78 11.80
N GLY A 341 -13.48 4.75 11.77
CA GLY A 341 -13.86 3.41 11.34
C GLY A 341 -14.82 2.68 12.30
N GLU A 342 -14.74 2.93 13.61
CA GLU A 342 -15.62 2.32 14.61
C GLU A 342 -16.95 3.09 14.80
N GLN A 343 -16.98 4.39 14.48
CA GLN A 343 -18.14 5.27 14.74
C GLN A 343 -18.92 5.64 13.49
N THR A 344 -18.42 5.26 12.31
CA THR A 344 -19.10 5.50 11.04
C THR A 344 -19.10 4.25 10.17
N ASP A 345 -20.01 4.23 9.20
CA ASP A 345 -20.04 3.20 8.17
C ASP A 345 -18.97 3.40 7.09
N ARG A 346 -18.17 4.47 7.18
CA ARG A 346 -17.09 4.73 6.22
C ARG A 346 -16.01 3.67 6.31
N TYR A 347 -15.46 3.34 5.15
CA TYR A 347 -14.19 2.65 5.04
C TYR A 347 -13.08 3.64 5.31
N VAL A 348 -12.03 3.17 5.97
CA VAL A 348 -10.90 3.99 6.38
C VAL A 348 -9.61 3.30 6.01
N GLN A 349 -8.65 4.07 5.52
CA GLN A 349 -7.31 3.63 5.16
C GLN A 349 -6.29 4.61 5.73
N GLY A 350 -5.16 4.11 6.21
CA GLY A 350 -4.03 4.88 6.68
C GLY A 350 -2.71 4.28 6.26
N TYR A 351 -1.86 5.09 5.64
CA TYR A 351 -0.47 4.76 5.33
C TYR A 351 0.47 5.80 5.92
N PHE A 352 1.61 5.37 6.41
CA PHE A 352 2.57 6.24 7.10
C PHE A 352 3.92 6.14 6.42
N GLN A 353 4.31 7.20 5.73
CA GLN A 353 5.62 7.31 5.11
C GLN A 353 6.64 7.74 6.18
N TYR A 354 7.66 6.91 6.37
CA TYR A 354 8.76 7.14 7.28
C TYR A 354 10.05 7.41 6.50
N ASP A 355 10.89 8.29 7.02
CA ASP A 355 12.30 8.35 6.63
C ASP A 355 13.06 7.17 7.27
N SER A 356 14.12 6.74 6.61
CA SER A 356 15.16 5.84 7.13
C SER A 356 15.82 6.33 8.43
N LYS A 357 15.80 7.65 8.70
CA LYS A 357 16.35 8.24 9.91
C LYS A 357 15.47 7.96 11.13
N LYS A 358 16.07 7.35 12.16
CA LYS A 358 15.39 6.88 13.38
C LYS A 358 14.71 7.98 14.20
N ALA A 359 15.18 9.23 14.15
CA ALA A 359 14.58 10.36 14.87
C ALA A 359 14.78 11.68 14.11
N GLY A 360 13.88 12.65 14.33
CA GLY A 360 14.02 14.01 13.79
C GLY A 360 13.78 14.17 12.29
N ALA A 361 13.30 13.12 11.61
CA ALA A 361 12.91 13.18 10.21
C ALA A 361 11.41 13.39 10.03
N VAL A 362 11.02 13.80 8.81
CA VAL A 362 9.63 14.01 8.46
C VAL A 362 8.88 12.68 8.45
N THR A 363 7.62 12.72 8.89
CA THR A 363 6.65 11.65 8.73
C THR A 363 5.46 12.21 8.01
N ILE A 364 4.99 11.52 6.97
CA ILE A 364 3.81 11.93 6.19
C ILE A 364 2.75 10.86 6.36
N SER A 365 1.64 11.22 7.00
CA SER A 365 0.51 10.32 7.17
C SER A 365 -0.50 10.57 6.06
N HIS A 366 -0.85 9.52 5.30
CA HIS A 366 -1.85 9.52 4.25
C HIS A 366 -3.10 8.82 4.75
N LEU A 367 -4.19 9.55 4.90
CA LEU A 367 -5.46 9.02 5.38
C LEU A 367 -6.52 9.18 4.30
N ARG A 368 -7.29 8.11 4.07
CA ARG A 368 -8.44 8.13 3.19
C ARG A 368 -9.67 7.64 3.94
N PHE A 369 -10.80 8.28 3.66
CA PHE A 369 -12.10 7.88 4.18
C PHE A 369 -13.12 7.95 3.04
N GLY A 370 -13.96 6.92 2.92
CA GLY A 370 -14.93 6.86 1.82
C GLY A 370 -16.12 5.96 2.12
N PRO A 371 -17.19 6.08 1.32
CA PRO A 371 -18.39 5.25 1.47
C PRO A 371 -18.20 3.82 0.93
N ARG A 372 -17.15 3.58 0.13
CA ARG A 372 -16.85 2.29 -0.52
C ARG A 372 -15.52 1.72 -0.01
N PRO A 373 -15.28 0.40 -0.14
CA PRO A 373 -13.97 -0.18 0.13
C PRO A 373 -12.85 0.56 -0.60
N ILE A 374 -11.75 0.83 0.12
CA ILE A 374 -10.63 1.61 -0.40
C ILE A 374 -9.56 0.65 -0.90
N HIS A 375 -9.29 0.69 -2.20
CA HIS A 375 -8.26 -0.14 -2.86
C HIS A 375 -7.01 0.66 -3.23
N SER A 376 -6.92 1.92 -2.77
CA SER A 376 -5.88 2.86 -3.17
C SER A 376 -4.55 2.58 -2.48
N THR A 377 -3.85 1.53 -2.92
CA THR A 377 -2.54 1.07 -2.41
C THR A 377 -1.37 1.93 -2.90
N TYR A 378 -1.59 3.24 -2.99
CA TYR A 378 -0.65 4.27 -3.44
C TYR A 378 -0.80 5.54 -2.58
N LEU A 379 0.15 6.46 -2.63
CA LEU A 379 0.12 7.72 -1.88
C LEU A 379 -0.96 8.67 -2.40
N ILE A 380 -1.39 9.59 -1.55
CA ILE A 380 -2.27 10.71 -1.98
C ILE A 380 -1.41 11.63 -2.87
N GLY A 381 -1.86 11.82 -4.10
CA GLY A 381 -1.16 12.59 -5.12
C GLY A 381 -1.41 14.10 -5.05
N ASP A 382 -0.94 14.81 -6.07
CA ASP A 382 -1.15 16.25 -6.20
C ASP A 382 -2.63 16.58 -6.39
N HIS A 383 -3.06 17.71 -5.83
CA HIS A 383 -4.43 18.20 -5.94
C HIS A 383 -5.54 17.29 -5.39
N GLN A 384 -5.23 16.36 -4.48
CA GLN A 384 -6.18 15.37 -3.96
C GLN A 384 -6.57 15.56 -2.49
N ALA A 385 -5.69 16.14 -1.67
CA ALA A 385 -5.92 16.24 -0.23
C ALA A 385 -6.93 17.35 0.07
N ALA A 386 -8.09 16.97 0.60
CA ALA A 386 -9.09 17.91 1.12
C ALA A 386 -8.63 18.55 2.44
N PHE A 387 -7.69 17.91 3.14
CA PHE A 387 -7.11 18.41 4.38
C PHE A 387 -5.59 18.21 4.39
N VAL A 388 -4.84 19.26 4.72
CA VAL A 388 -3.38 19.21 4.91
C VAL A 388 -3.04 19.82 6.26
N ALA A 389 -2.31 19.10 7.10
CA ALA A 389 -1.81 19.60 8.37
C ALA A 389 -0.28 19.60 8.43
N CYS A 390 0.28 20.72 8.90
CA CYS A 390 1.69 20.91 9.17
C CYS A 390 1.90 21.06 10.68
N HIS A 391 2.36 20.00 11.34
CA HIS A 391 2.54 19.99 12.80
C HIS A 391 3.87 20.62 13.23
N GLN A 392 4.78 20.89 12.30
CA GLN A 392 6.08 21.49 12.56
C GLN A 392 6.31 22.71 11.66
N PRO A 393 6.38 23.94 12.21
CA PRO A 393 6.59 25.14 11.39
C PRO A 393 7.86 25.09 10.53
N THR A 394 8.89 24.35 10.96
CA THR A 394 10.16 24.18 10.22
C THR A 394 10.02 23.45 8.89
N PHE A 395 8.86 22.86 8.59
CA PHE A 395 8.57 22.24 7.31
C PHE A 395 8.09 23.23 6.24
N ILE A 396 7.65 24.42 6.66
CA ILE A 396 7.28 25.51 5.75
C ILE A 396 8.50 25.90 4.90
N GLY A 397 8.31 25.96 3.59
CA GLY A 397 9.38 26.25 2.62
C GLY A 397 10.34 25.09 2.35
N ARG A 398 10.30 23.99 3.11
CA ARG A 398 11.13 22.81 2.90
C ARG A 398 10.43 21.72 2.10
N TYR A 399 9.14 21.50 2.35
CA TYR A 399 8.34 20.49 1.66
C TYR A 399 7.18 21.17 0.94
N PRO A 400 6.90 20.81 -0.34
CA PRO A 400 5.83 21.42 -1.12
C PRO A 400 4.47 20.80 -0.76
N MET A 401 4.08 20.94 0.51
CA MET A 401 2.90 20.27 1.08
C MET A 401 1.57 20.68 0.43
N LEU A 402 1.49 21.91 -0.07
CA LEU A 402 0.29 22.44 -0.72
C LEU A 402 0.15 22.01 -2.18
N ASP A 403 1.16 21.38 -2.80
CA ASP A 403 1.00 20.74 -4.12
C ASP A 403 -0.08 19.64 -4.04
N LYS A 404 -0.09 18.92 -2.91
CA LYS A 404 -1.07 17.88 -2.58
C LYS A 404 -2.47 18.40 -2.29
N ALA A 405 -2.63 19.67 -1.92
CA ALA A 405 -3.92 20.24 -1.55
C ALA A 405 -4.84 20.36 -2.77
N ALA A 406 -6.07 19.86 -2.63
CA ALA A 406 -7.15 20.05 -3.61
C ALA A 406 -7.67 21.52 -3.57
N PRO A 407 -8.34 22.00 -4.63
CA PRO A 407 -9.09 23.25 -4.57
C PRO A 407 -10.14 23.21 -3.44
N GLY A 408 -10.20 24.27 -2.62
CA GLY A 408 -11.07 24.37 -1.45
C GLY A 408 -10.58 23.60 -0.22
N ALA A 409 -9.37 23.05 -0.24
CA ALA A 409 -8.85 22.26 0.86
C ALA A 409 -8.59 23.11 2.13
N THR A 410 -8.66 22.45 3.28
CA THR A 410 -8.31 23.04 4.57
C THR A 410 -6.83 22.83 4.88
N PHE A 411 -6.12 23.90 5.21
CA PHE A 411 -4.74 23.87 5.67
C PHE A 411 -4.65 24.25 7.16
N LEU A 412 -4.09 23.35 7.97
CA LEU A 412 -3.85 23.56 9.41
C LEU A 412 -2.35 23.68 9.69
N LEU A 413 -1.92 24.78 10.30
CA LEU A 413 -0.53 25.01 10.68
C LEU A 413 -0.38 25.16 12.19
N ASN A 414 0.50 24.35 12.78
CA ASN A 414 1.02 24.61 14.13
C ASN A 414 2.05 25.74 14.06
N THR A 415 1.82 26.85 14.77
CA THR A 415 2.75 27.98 14.84
C THR A 415 2.47 28.84 16.07
N ALA A 416 3.53 29.38 16.69
CA ALA A 416 3.41 30.38 17.75
C ALA A 416 3.17 31.81 17.21
N THR A 417 3.19 31.98 15.89
CA THR A 417 2.95 33.27 15.26
C THR A 417 1.47 33.63 15.31
N PRO A 418 1.10 34.84 15.73
CA PRO A 418 -0.28 35.28 15.75
C PRO A 418 -0.97 35.21 14.38
N PRO A 419 -2.29 34.93 14.32
CA PRO A 419 -3.04 34.77 13.06
C PRO A 419 -3.01 36.02 12.17
N GLU A 420 -2.86 37.21 12.75
CA GLU A 420 -2.74 38.47 12.02
C GLU A 420 -1.37 38.71 11.38
N GLN A 421 -0.34 37.95 11.77
CA GLN A 421 1.05 38.11 11.29
C GLN A 421 1.54 36.93 10.44
N ILE A 422 0.87 35.76 10.53
CA ILE A 422 1.36 34.53 9.90
C ILE A 422 1.44 34.63 8.38
N TRP A 423 0.53 35.39 7.74
CA TRP A 423 0.50 35.52 6.28
C TRP A 423 1.85 35.97 5.74
N ASP A 424 2.42 37.05 6.30
CA ASP A 424 3.69 37.64 5.85
C ASP A 424 4.91 36.73 6.07
N GLN A 425 4.78 35.74 6.95
CA GLN A 425 5.83 34.76 7.21
C GLN A 425 5.78 33.56 6.25
N LEU A 426 4.74 33.39 5.45
CA LEU A 426 4.65 32.29 4.50
C LEU A 426 5.46 32.59 3.23
N PRO A 427 6.05 31.57 2.58
CA PRO A 427 6.69 31.76 1.28
C PRO A 427 5.69 32.24 0.23
N ARG A 428 6.13 33.13 -0.66
CA ARG A 428 5.30 33.70 -1.74
C ARG A 428 4.62 32.63 -2.60
N ALA A 429 5.32 31.56 -2.94
CA ALA A 429 4.76 30.45 -3.72
C ALA A 429 3.62 29.74 -2.98
N MET A 430 3.74 29.58 -1.65
CA MET A 430 2.71 28.99 -0.82
C MET A 430 1.48 29.90 -0.72
N GLN A 431 1.69 31.21 -0.52
CA GLN A 431 0.62 32.21 -0.56
C GLN A 431 -0.16 32.17 -1.88
N GLN A 432 0.55 32.13 -3.01
CA GLN A 432 -0.06 32.05 -4.34
C GLN A 432 -0.93 30.79 -4.47
N GLN A 433 -0.41 29.62 -4.08
CA GLN A 433 -1.19 28.38 -4.10
C GLN A 433 -2.43 28.45 -3.20
N MET A 434 -2.33 29.11 -2.04
CA MET A 434 -3.46 29.27 -1.13
C MET A 434 -4.57 30.14 -1.74
N ILE A 435 -4.22 31.19 -2.48
CA ILE A 435 -5.16 32.03 -3.23
C ILE A 435 -5.78 31.24 -4.40
N ASP A 436 -4.95 30.67 -5.27
CA ASP A 436 -5.39 29.97 -6.48
C ASP A 436 -6.31 28.80 -6.17
N LYS A 437 -5.96 28.03 -5.13
CA LYS A 437 -6.73 26.87 -4.68
C LYS A 437 -7.83 27.24 -3.69
N ARG A 438 -8.01 28.51 -3.31
CA ARG A 438 -9.02 28.97 -2.34
C ARG A 438 -8.97 28.16 -1.03
N ILE A 439 -7.77 28.02 -0.48
CA ILE A 439 -7.51 27.23 0.73
C ILE A 439 -8.22 27.84 1.94
N HIS A 440 -8.77 27.01 2.82
CA HIS A 440 -9.24 27.44 4.14
C HIS A 440 -8.10 27.32 5.15
N PHE A 441 -7.57 28.46 5.61
CA PHE A 441 -6.37 28.47 6.44
C PHE A 441 -6.68 28.61 7.94
N TYR A 442 -6.11 27.71 8.73
CA TYR A 442 -6.21 27.69 10.18
C TYR A 442 -4.84 27.59 10.83
N VAL A 443 -4.68 28.28 11.96
CA VAL A 443 -3.46 28.24 12.78
C VAL A 443 -3.78 27.97 14.24
N ILE A 444 -2.83 27.34 14.93
CA ILE A 444 -2.86 27.12 16.37
C ILE A 444 -1.43 27.09 16.93
N ASP A 445 -1.22 27.70 18.10
CA ASP A 445 -0.01 27.48 18.89
C ASP A 445 -0.17 26.23 19.76
N ALA A 446 0.00 25.05 19.14
CA ALA A 446 -0.22 23.79 19.84
C ALA A 446 0.79 23.57 20.98
N TYR A 447 2.00 24.14 20.87
CA TYR A 447 2.99 24.08 21.94
C TYR A 447 2.59 24.97 23.12
N GLY A 448 2.12 26.19 22.86
CA GLY A 448 1.57 27.07 23.88
C GLY A 448 0.36 26.45 24.61
N VAL A 449 -0.55 25.81 23.88
CA VAL A 449 -1.67 25.06 24.49
C VAL A 449 -1.17 23.90 25.35
N ALA A 450 -0.17 23.15 24.87
CA ALA A 450 0.37 22.02 25.60
C ALA A 450 1.10 22.45 26.90
N ASP A 451 1.80 23.58 26.87
CA ASP A 451 2.46 24.14 28.06
C ASP A 451 1.44 24.67 29.08
N ALA A 452 0.42 25.40 28.62
CA ALA A 452 -0.66 25.90 29.47
C ALA A 452 -1.45 24.79 30.17
N THR A 453 -1.54 23.61 29.55
CA THR A 453 -2.29 22.46 30.08
C THR A 453 -1.42 21.42 30.78
N GLY A 454 -0.10 21.66 30.89
CA GLY A 454 0.84 20.74 31.55
C GLY A 454 1.07 19.43 30.79
N MET A 455 0.89 19.44 29.47
CA MET A 455 1.19 18.35 28.54
C MET A 455 2.66 18.35 28.06
N GLY A 456 3.41 19.42 28.35
CA GLY A 456 4.78 19.62 27.89
C GLY A 456 4.83 19.75 26.37
N ARG A 457 5.77 19.08 25.70
CA ARG A 457 5.92 19.17 24.23
C ARG A 457 4.97 18.29 23.41
N ARG A 458 3.91 17.75 24.01
CA ARG A 458 3.00 16.79 23.34
C ARG A 458 1.84 17.51 22.69
N ILE A 459 1.91 17.66 21.38
CA ILE A 459 0.89 18.34 20.57
C ILE A 459 -0.11 17.39 19.91
N ASN A 460 0.09 16.09 20.02
CA ASN A 460 -0.66 15.07 19.28
C ASN A 460 -2.19 15.13 19.53
N THR A 461 -2.64 15.20 20.79
CA THR A 461 -4.07 15.31 21.12
C THR A 461 -4.65 16.64 20.63
N ILE A 462 -3.88 17.73 20.74
CA ILE A 462 -4.30 19.09 20.33
C ILE A 462 -4.51 19.15 18.81
N MET A 463 -3.52 18.69 18.03
CA MET A 463 -3.63 18.66 16.57
C MET A 463 -4.71 17.69 16.09
N GLN A 464 -4.91 16.57 16.78
CA GLN A 464 -6.01 15.64 16.51
C GLN A 464 -7.39 16.31 16.70
N THR A 465 -7.58 17.02 17.81
CA THR A 465 -8.82 17.77 18.05
C THR A 465 -9.07 18.81 16.97
N CYS A 466 -8.03 19.54 16.57
CA CYS A 466 -8.13 20.51 15.47
C CYS A 466 -8.59 19.81 14.19
N PHE A 467 -7.96 18.70 13.79
CA PHE A 467 -8.39 17.94 12.62
C PHE A 467 -9.89 17.60 12.66
N PHE A 468 -10.39 17.07 13.77
CA PHE A 468 -11.82 16.74 13.87
C PHE A 468 -12.74 17.97 13.88
N ALA A 469 -12.30 19.09 14.45
CA ALA A 469 -13.08 20.32 14.50
C ALA A 469 -13.27 20.98 13.13
N ILE A 470 -12.27 20.90 12.23
CA ILE A 470 -12.26 21.65 10.96
C ILE A 470 -12.19 20.78 9.68
N SER A 471 -12.11 19.45 9.79
CA SER A 471 -12.08 18.57 8.60
C SER A 471 -13.47 18.28 8.01
N GLY A 472 -14.55 18.46 8.77
CA GLY A 472 -15.91 18.09 8.35
C GLY A 472 -16.14 16.58 8.21
N VAL A 473 -15.20 15.73 8.67
CA VAL A 473 -15.34 14.26 8.60
C VAL A 473 -16.41 13.76 9.58
N LEU A 474 -16.53 14.41 10.73
CA LEU A 474 -17.55 14.18 11.77
C LEU A 474 -18.13 15.52 12.22
N GLU A 475 -19.32 15.47 12.83
CA GLU A 475 -19.87 16.65 13.51
C GLU A 475 -18.96 17.02 14.71
N PRO A 476 -18.58 18.30 14.88
CA PRO A 476 -17.57 18.72 15.86
C PRO A 476 -17.87 18.31 17.30
N SER A 477 -19.11 18.48 17.79
CA SER A 477 -19.45 18.17 19.17
C SER A 477 -19.33 16.67 19.45
N ARG A 478 -19.79 15.84 18.51
CA ARG A 478 -19.64 14.38 18.57
C ARG A 478 -18.18 13.96 18.48
N ALA A 479 -17.37 14.62 17.65
CA ALA A 479 -15.97 14.28 17.52
C ALA A 479 -15.17 14.56 18.80
N ILE A 480 -15.43 15.70 19.47
CA ILE A 480 -14.82 16.03 20.77
C ILE A 480 -15.16 14.97 21.82
N GLU A 481 -16.43 14.54 21.89
CA GLU A 481 -16.87 13.49 22.80
C GLU A 481 -16.10 12.17 22.55
N LEU A 482 -15.98 11.76 21.29
CA LEU A 482 -15.29 10.53 20.90
C LEU A 482 -13.79 10.57 21.20
N ILE A 483 -13.14 11.73 21.01
CA ILE A 483 -11.73 11.91 21.39
C ILE A 483 -11.58 11.76 22.91
N LYS A 484 -12.45 12.40 23.71
CA LYS A 484 -12.41 12.28 25.18
C LYS A 484 -12.59 10.82 25.63
N GLN A 485 -13.53 10.08 25.04
CA GLN A 485 -13.72 8.65 25.29
C GLN A 485 -12.49 7.81 24.91
N ALA A 486 -11.87 8.10 23.76
CA ALA A 486 -10.66 7.39 23.30
C ALA A 486 -9.46 7.65 24.21
N VAL A 487 -9.31 8.89 24.70
CA VAL A 487 -8.30 9.26 25.70
C VAL A 487 -8.55 8.54 27.02
N GLU A 488 -9.79 8.47 27.51
CA GLU A 488 -10.14 7.75 28.73
C GLU A 488 -9.80 6.25 28.62
N LYS A 489 -10.14 5.61 27.50
CA LYS A 489 -9.79 4.21 27.25
C LYS A 489 -8.27 3.98 27.23
N SER A 490 -7.51 4.93 26.68
CA SER A 490 -6.06 4.80 26.50
C SER A 490 -5.24 5.17 27.74
N TYR A 491 -5.71 6.14 28.52
CA TYR A 491 -4.97 6.78 29.61
C TYR A 491 -5.68 6.76 30.97
N GLY A 492 -6.94 6.32 31.05
CA GLY A 492 -7.69 6.28 32.32
C GLY A 492 -7.02 5.43 33.39
N ARG A 493 -6.35 4.34 32.99
CA ARG A 493 -5.55 3.49 33.90
C ARG A 493 -4.25 4.14 34.39
N LYS A 494 -3.79 5.22 33.76
CA LYS A 494 -2.51 5.91 34.07
C LYS A 494 -2.68 7.10 35.03
N GLY A 495 -3.89 7.33 35.53
CA GLY A 495 -4.18 8.28 36.61
C GLY A 495 -5.03 9.48 36.16
N ARG A 496 -5.94 9.89 37.05
CA ARG A 496 -6.94 10.95 36.82
C ARG A 496 -6.34 12.29 36.39
N LYS A 497 -5.18 12.67 36.96
CA LYS A 497 -4.47 13.92 36.63
C LYS A 497 -4.01 13.99 35.17
N LEU A 498 -3.63 12.87 34.56
CA LEU A 498 -3.24 12.84 33.14
C LEU A 498 -4.47 12.96 32.23
N LEU A 499 -5.60 12.37 32.65
CA LEU A 499 -6.86 12.46 31.93
C LEU A 499 -7.39 13.89 31.91
N GLU A 500 -7.43 14.55 33.07
CA GLU A 500 -7.85 15.96 33.22
C GLU A 500 -6.99 16.90 32.36
N ARG A 501 -5.67 16.69 32.30
CA ARG A 501 -4.78 17.46 31.41
C ARG A 501 -5.11 17.28 29.94
N ASN A 502 -5.42 16.05 29.50
CA ASN A 502 -5.80 15.82 28.11
C ASN A 502 -7.16 16.46 27.79
N PHE A 503 -8.13 16.42 28.71
CA PHE A 503 -9.42 17.08 28.53
C PHE A 503 -9.27 18.60 28.44
N ALA A 504 -8.47 19.20 29.33
CA ALA A 504 -8.13 20.61 29.26
C ALA A 504 -7.43 20.98 27.94
N ALA A 505 -6.55 20.11 27.43
CA ALA A 505 -5.89 20.31 26.13
C ALA A 505 -6.86 20.22 24.94
N ILE A 506 -7.84 19.31 24.99
CA ILE A 506 -8.90 19.20 23.98
C ILE A 506 -9.74 20.48 23.97
N ASP A 507 -10.26 20.89 25.13
CA ASP A 507 -11.13 22.06 25.22
C ASP A 507 -10.36 23.35 24.86
N GLY A 508 -9.15 23.50 25.40
CA GLY A 508 -8.29 24.65 25.13
C GLY A 508 -7.80 24.74 23.68
N SER A 509 -7.81 23.62 22.93
CA SER A 509 -7.45 23.62 21.50
C SER A 509 -8.53 24.22 20.61
N VAL A 510 -9.81 23.97 20.92
CA VAL A 510 -10.94 24.51 20.14
C VAL A 510 -11.03 26.02 20.31
N GLU A 511 -10.80 26.54 21.52
CA GLU A 511 -10.80 27.98 21.82
C GLU A 511 -9.66 28.75 21.15
N ARG A 512 -8.52 28.08 20.90
CA ARG A 512 -7.28 28.68 20.38
C ARG A 512 -7.00 28.30 18.92
N LEU A 513 -7.99 27.71 18.25
CA LEU A 513 -7.93 27.45 16.83
C LEU A 513 -8.44 28.67 16.07
N HIS A 514 -7.56 29.33 15.33
CA HIS A 514 -7.88 30.58 14.65
C HIS A 514 -7.96 30.36 13.15
N ARG A 515 -9.06 30.82 12.54
CA ARG A 515 -9.15 30.97 11.08
C ARG A 515 -8.39 32.22 10.66
N VAL A 516 -7.58 32.11 9.63
CA VAL A 516 -6.84 33.24 9.03
C VAL A 516 -7.53 33.63 7.73
N GLU A 517 -7.94 34.88 7.62
CA GLU A 517 -8.45 35.41 6.36
C GLU A 517 -7.30 35.60 5.38
N ILE A 518 -7.44 35.03 4.18
CA ILE A 518 -6.38 35.05 3.16
C ILE A 518 -6.47 36.36 2.36
N PRO A 519 -5.46 37.24 2.44
CA PRO A 519 -5.40 38.44 1.62
C PRO A 519 -5.22 38.08 0.13
N GLN A 520 -5.69 38.96 -0.76
CA GLN A 520 -5.51 38.81 -2.21
C GLN A 520 -4.13 39.28 -2.71
N HIS A 521 -3.30 39.83 -1.83
CA HIS A 521 -1.97 40.31 -2.18
C HIS A 521 -0.88 39.40 -1.59
N LEU A 522 0.21 39.28 -2.33
CA LEU A 522 1.39 38.52 -1.91
C LEU A 522 2.33 39.42 -1.11
N SER A 523 2.58 39.06 0.14
CA SER A 523 3.52 39.73 1.04
C SER A 523 4.70 38.84 1.42
N GLY A 524 4.64 37.56 1.04
CA GLY A 524 5.58 36.53 1.43
C GLY A 524 6.97 36.73 0.84
N HIS A 525 7.95 36.20 1.57
CA HIS A 525 9.33 36.13 1.12
C HIS A 525 9.48 35.14 -0.05
N GLU A 526 10.46 35.34 -0.93
CA GLU A 526 10.79 34.35 -1.97
C GLU A 526 11.22 33.02 -1.32
N GLN A 527 10.82 31.89 -1.91
CA GLN A 527 11.11 30.55 -1.38
C GLN A 527 12.62 30.38 -1.10
N PRO A 528 12.99 29.69 -0.01
CA PRO A 528 14.18 30.03 0.74
C PRO A 528 15.47 29.40 0.18
N ARG A 529 16.58 29.94 0.68
CA ARG A 529 18.00 29.54 0.52
C ARG A 529 18.22 28.12 -0.03
N PRO A 530 19.15 27.95 -0.98
CA PRO A 530 19.42 26.64 -1.58
C PRO A 530 19.71 25.59 -0.50
N ILE A 531 19.09 24.42 -0.64
CA ILE A 531 19.13 23.31 0.34
C ILE A 531 20.57 22.95 0.73
N VAL A 532 21.48 23.10 -0.23
CA VAL A 532 22.93 22.96 -0.06
C VAL A 532 23.62 24.22 -0.59
N SER A 533 24.86 24.46 -0.14
CA SER A 533 25.65 25.58 -0.66
C SER A 533 25.82 25.51 -2.18
N PRO A 534 25.73 26.64 -2.92
CA PRO A 534 26.08 26.68 -4.34
C PRO A 534 27.51 26.21 -4.64
N GLN A 535 28.41 26.30 -3.65
CA GLN A 535 29.80 25.86 -3.75
C GLN A 535 29.99 24.36 -3.45
N ALA A 536 28.94 23.63 -3.08
CA ALA A 536 29.02 22.18 -2.82
C ALA A 536 29.36 21.41 -4.11
N PRO A 537 29.95 20.20 -4.04
CA PRO A 537 30.24 19.37 -5.21
C PRO A 537 29.00 19.08 -6.07
N ALA A 538 29.19 18.83 -7.37
CA ALA A 538 28.10 18.59 -8.32
C ALA A 538 27.13 17.48 -7.85
N PHE A 539 27.65 16.33 -7.42
CA PHE A 539 26.85 15.24 -6.86
C PHE A 539 25.99 15.68 -5.66
N VAL A 540 26.49 16.58 -4.80
CA VAL A 540 25.73 17.08 -3.65
C VAL A 540 24.61 18.00 -4.11
N ARG A 541 24.85 18.84 -5.12
CA ARG A 541 23.84 19.77 -5.65
C ARG A 541 22.76 19.08 -6.48
N GLU A 542 23.13 18.10 -7.29
CA GLU A 542 22.25 17.50 -8.28
C GLU A 542 21.53 16.26 -7.75
N VAL A 543 22.19 15.43 -6.94
CA VAL A 543 21.63 14.19 -6.40
C VAL A 543 21.19 14.37 -4.95
N THR A 544 22.12 14.76 -4.08
CA THR A 544 21.85 14.78 -2.62
C THR A 544 20.80 15.84 -2.26
N ALA A 545 20.90 17.05 -2.83
CA ALA A 545 19.94 18.12 -2.56
C ALA A 545 18.53 17.78 -3.06
N THR A 546 18.42 17.13 -4.22
CA THR A 546 17.14 16.66 -4.80
C THR A 546 16.45 15.64 -3.90
N ILE A 547 17.22 14.69 -3.35
CA ILE A 547 16.70 13.73 -2.37
C ILE A 547 16.26 14.43 -1.08
N ILE A 548 17.08 15.36 -0.55
CA ILE A 548 16.74 16.13 0.67
C ILE A 548 15.49 17.00 0.47
N ALA A 549 15.24 17.47 -0.75
CA ALA A 549 14.05 18.22 -1.14
C ALA A 549 12.78 17.36 -1.20
N GLY A 550 12.89 16.03 -1.06
CA GLY A 550 11.77 15.11 -1.25
C GLY A 550 11.43 14.84 -2.71
N ARG A 551 12.34 15.15 -3.65
CA ARG A 551 12.16 14.97 -5.10
C ARG A 551 13.03 13.84 -5.66
N GLY A 552 13.42 12.88 -4.82
CA GLY A 552 14.30 11.77 -5.22
C GLY A 552 13.72 10.90 -6.32
N ASP A 553 12.39 10.84 -6.47
CA ASP A 553 11.71 10.11 -7.54
C ASP A 553 11.90 10.73 -8.94
N GLU A 554 12.30 12.00 -9.03
CA GLU A 554 12.57 12.70 -10.30
C GLU A 554 13.98 12.41 -10.84
N LEU A 555 14.86 11.81 -10.02
CA LEU A 555 16.20 11.43 -10.46
C LEU A 555 16.11 10.32 -11.50
N ARG A 556 16.90 10.48 -12.56
CA ARG A 556 17.01 9.50 -13.64
C ARG A 556 18.07 8.43 -13.32
N VAL A 557 18.01 7.31 -14.03
CA VAL A 557 18.95 6.18 -13.91
C VAL A 557 20.31 6.58 -14.44
#